data_AF-A0A921N270-F1
#
_entry.id   AF-A0A921N270-F1
#
_cell.length_a   1.000
_cell.length_b   1.000
_cell.length_c   1.000
_cell.angle_alpha   90.00
_cell.angle_beta   90.00
_cell.angle_gamma   90.00
#
_symmetry.space_group_name_H-M   'P 1'
#
loop_
_entity.id
_entity.type
_entity.pdbx_description
1 polymer ?
#
loop_
_entity_poly.entity_id
_entity_poly.type
_entity_poly.pdbx_seq_one_letter_code
_entity_poly.pdbx_strand_id
1 'polypeptide(L)'
;MKFSERFGFKHVNKTIQIDTMSDELRISLWNIVYQLYLKQEQQYRSEKDYLSIHPDEITTLMWVNLWKKEIDKKEPFGYSQFQRSYKQIFFNLEWYEVYDLVEFIVKIDKTRRGVEFKKVINSILEREFSAYRMVNDSLVRNIEEHEIESIEKVINTYKYSGVKIHIQKALEHISDKNNPDFRNSIKESISSVESICAIICGKEKATLGEALKIIDKDKKIELHPSLIEGYKKDIWIY
;
A
#
# COMPACT_ATOMS: atom_id res chain seq x y z
N MET A 1 2.63 -9.99 -11.18
CA MET A 1 1.98 -11.19 -10.59
C MET A 1 2.87 -12.41 -10.83
N LYS A 2 2.83 -13.41 -9.94
CA LYS A 2 3.53 -14.69 -10.18
C LYS A 2 2.86 -15.42 -11.34
N PHE A 3 3.63 -16.23 -12.06
CA PHE A 3 3.13 -17.08 -13.14
C PHE A 3 1.87 -17.86 -12.72
N SER A 4 1.89 -18.51 -11.55
CA SER A 4 0.77 -19.30 -11.04
C SER A 4 -0.50 -18.50 -10.77
N GLU A 5 -0.38 -17.22 -10.41
CA GLU A 5 -1.51 -16.33 -10.15
C GLU A 5 -2.16 -15.88 -11.46
N ARG A 6 -1.35 -15.54 -12.46
CA ARG A 6 -1.82 -15.11 -13.78
C ARG A 6 -2.63 -16.18 -14.50
N PHE A 7 -2.29 -17.45 -14.30
CA PHE A 7 -2.95 -18.58 -14.96
C PHE A 7 -4.01 -19.24 -14.07
N GLY A 8 -4.37 -18.63 -12.94
CA GLY A 8 -5.45 -19.13 -12.07
C GLY A 8 -5.10 -20.39 -11.27
N PHE A 9 -3.84 -20.86 -11.30
CA PHE A 9 -3.38 -21.98 -10.47
C PHE A 9 -3.35 -21.63 -8.98
N LYS A 10 -3.30 -20.33 -8.64
CA LYS A 10 -3.37 -19.85 -7.26
C LYS A 10 -4.31 -18.66 -7.18
N HIS A 11 -5.33 -18.77 -6.34
CA HIS A 11 -6.23 -17.65 -6.06
C HIS A 11 -5.48 -16.58 -5.26
N VAL A 12 -5.51 -15.35 -5.73
CA VAL A 12 -4.91 -14.20 -5.05
C VAL A 12 -6.02 -13.45 -4.34
N ASN A 13 -6.23 -13.74 -3.05
CA ASN A 13 -7.04 -12.87 -2.20
C ASN A 13 -6.14 -11.73 -1.71
N LYS A 14 -6.10 -10.64 -2.46
CA LYS A 14 -5.43 -9.40 -2.06
C LYS A 14 -6.46 -8.48 -1.42
N THR A 15 -6.65 -8.66 -0.12
CA THR A 15 -7.39 -7.71 0.71
C THR A 15 -6.46 -6.57 1.10
N ILE A 16 -7.00 -5.35 1.15
CA ILE A 16 -6.27 -4.19 1.67
C ILE A 16 -5.87 -4.46 3.12
N GLN A 17 -4.61 -4.21 3.46
CA GLN A 17 -4.05 -4.54 4.78
C GLN A 17 -4.05 -3.31 5.70
N ILE A 18 -5.01 -3.26 6.64
CA ILE A 18 -5.23 -2.10 7.53
C ILE A 18 -4.74 -2.41 8.95
N ASP A 19 -5.28 -3.46 9.57
CA ASP A 19 -4.92 -3.87 10.93
C ASP A 19 -4.14 -5.20 10.93
N THR A 20 -3.47 -5.47 9.81
CA THR A 20 -2.72 -6.70 9.57
C THR A 20 -1.51 -6.44 8.68
N MET A 21 -0.60 -7.42 8.62
CA MET A 21 0.53 -7.43 7.68
C MET A 21 0.74 -8.87 7.20
N SER A 22 0.73 -9.05 5.88
CA SER A 22 1.00 -10.32 5.23
C SER A 22 2.49 -10.66 5.31
N ASP A 23 2.79 -11.94 5.23
CA ASP A 23 4.19 -12.41 5.24
C ASP A 23 4.99 -11.79 4.09
N GLU A 24 4.39 -11.61 2.91
CA GLU A 24 5.06 -10.99 1.78
C GLU A 24 5.46 -9.53 2.04
N LEU A 25 4.59 -8.75 2.67
CA LEU A 25 4.90 -7.38 3.07
C LEU A 25 5.99 -7.37 4.14
N ARG A 26 5.85 -8.18 5.19
CA ARG A 26 6.83 -8.31 6.27
C ARG A 26 8.21 -8.69 5.74
N ILE A 27 8.29 -9.68 4.86
CA ILE A 27 9.53 -10.13 4.23
C ILE A 27 10.12 -9.02 3.35
N SER A 28 9.29 -8.30 2.59
CA SER A 28 9.75 -7.18 1.76
C SER A 28 10.38 -6.05 2.58
N LEU A 29 9.74 -5.68 3.69
CA LEU A 29 10.26 -4.68 4.64
C LEU A 29 11.55 -5.17 5.32
N TRP A 30 11.59 -6.43 5.74
CA TRP A 30 12.82 -7.03 6.29
C TRP A 30 13.98 -6.95 5.29
N ASN A 31 13.74 -7.31 4.03
CA ASN A 31 14.80 -7.35 3.03
C ASN A 31 15.45 -5.98 2.82
N ILE A 32 14.67 -4.90 2.78
CA ILE A 32 15.23 -3.55 2.60
C ILE A 32 15.96 -3.07 3.86
N VAL A 33 15.45 -3.37 5.06
CA VAL A 33 16.15 -3.08 6.33
C VAL A 33 17.48 -3.83 6.37
N TYR A 34 17.45 -5.13 6.04
CA TYR A 34 18.65 -5.96 6.00
C TYR A 34 19.68 -5.42 5.01
N GLN A 35 19.26 -5.13 3.77
CA GLN A 35 20.16 -4.66 2.72
C GLN A 35 20.84 -3.33 3.05
N LEU A 36 20.10 -2.36 3.60
CA LEU A 36 20.63 -1.01 3.82
C LEU A 36 21.31 -0.84 5.18
N TYR A 37 20.88 -1.57 6.22
CA TYR A 37 21.33 -1.33 7.59
C TYR A 37 22.06 -2.49 8.25
N LEU A 38 21.82 -3.75 7.85
CA LEU A 38 22.37 -4.92 8.56
C LEU A 38 23.41 -5.71 7.76
N LYS A 39 23.38 -5.60 6.44
CA LYS A 39 24.36 -6.23 5.55
C LYS A 39 25.66 -5.45 5.60
N GLN A 40 26.76 -6.15 5.90
CA GLN A 40 28.09 -5.57 5.77
C GLN A 40 28.46 -5.56 4.29
N GLU A 41 28.63 -4.38 3.69
CA GLU A 41 29.33 -4.27 2.41
C GLU A 41 30.78 -3.88 2.69
N GLN A 42 31.72 -4.74 2.28
CA GLN A 42 33.16 -4.47 2.39
C GLN A 42 33.66 -3.42 1.38
N GLN A 43 32.77 -2.70 0.70
CA GLN A 43 33.12 -1.94 -0.49
C GLN A 43 32.92 -0.43 -0.33
N TYR A 44 34.06 0.25 -0.41
CA TYR A 44 34.29 1.67 -0.67
C TYR A 44 33.97 2.65 0.45
N ARG A 45 34.93 2.80 1.36
CA ARG A 45 35.16 4.08 2.04
C ARG A 45 35.72 5.06 1.01
N SER A 46 34.85 5.84 0.35
CA SER A 46 35.31 7.08 -0.28
C SER A 46 35.37 8.18 0.78
N GLU A 47 36.25 9.17 0.63
CA GLU A 47 36.36 10.29 1.59
C GLU A 47 35.05 11.09 1.76
N LYS A 48 34.10 10.97 0.82
CA LYS A 48 32.77 11.62 0.91
C LYS A 48 31.79 10.88 1.84
N ASP A 49 32.06 9.63 2.21
CA ASP A 49 31.18 8.83 3.07
C ASP A 49 31.34 9.15 4.58
N TYR A 50 32.42 9.82 4.98
CA TYR A 50 32.69 10.19 6.38
C TYR A 50 31.69 11.21 6.96
N LEU A 51 30.90 11.88 6.12
CA LEU A 51 29.85 12.81 6.56
C LEU A 51 28.49 12.11 6.77
N SER A 52 28.40 10.79 6.51
CA SER A 52 27.16 10.02 6.66
C SER A 52 27.19 9.15 7.92
N ILE A 53 26.07 9.15 8.65
CA ILE A 53 25.88 8.31 9.84
C ILE A 53 26.09 6.84 9.46
N HIS A 54 27.00 6.16 10.16
CA HIS A 54 27.29 4.75 9.88
C HIS A 54 26.07 3.86 10.19
N PRO A 55 25.78 2.79 9.42
CA PRO A 55 24.65 1.89 9.72
C PRO A 55 24.63 1.37 11.16
N ASP A 56 25.80 1.13 11.75
CA ASP A 56 25.90 0.68 13.15
C ASP A 56 25.30 1.67 14.14
N GLU A 57 25.45 2.99 13.91
CA GLU A 57 24.83 4.01 14.75
C GLU A 57 23.30 3.93 14.68
N ILE A 58 22.75 3.79 13.47
CA ILE A 58 21.30 3.62 13.26
C ILE A 58 20.78 2.35 13.96
N THR A 59 21.49 1.23 13.79
CA THR A 59 21.08 -0.04 14.41
C THR A 59 21.21 0.00 15.93
N THR A 60 22.22 0.71 16.47
CA THR A 60 22.34 0.96 17.91
C THR A 60 21.17 1.80 18.44
N LEU A 61 20.75 2.83 17.70
CA LEU A 61 19.56 3.61 18.05
C LEU A 61 18.28 2.75 17.99
N MET A 62 18.14 1.85 17.02
CA MET A 62 17.03 0.88 16.99
C MET A 62 17.03 0.00 18.24
N TRP A 63 18.19 -0.55 18.62
CA TRP A 63 18.33 -1.43 19.78
C TRP A 63 17.96 -0.74 21.09
N VAL A 64 18.53 0.43 21.33
CA VAL A 64 18.43 1.13 22.62
C VAL A 64 17.19 2.01 22.69
N ASN A 65 16.86 2.76 21.64
CA ASN A 65 15.80 3.77 21.71
C ASN A 65 14.44 3.21 21.31
N LEU A 66 14.37 2.38 20.27
CA LEU A 66 13.12 1.78 19.81
C LEU A 66 12.77 0.55 20.67
N TRP A 67 13.66 -0.45 20.72
CA TRP A 67 13.37 -1.71 21.42
C TRP A 67 13.71 -1.73 22.92
N LYS A 68 14.30 -0.63 23.45
CA LYS A 68 14.64 -0.47 24.87
C LYS A 68 15.47 -1.63 25.44
N LYS A 69 16.40 -2.17 24.65
CA LYS A 69 17.27 -3.28 25.06
C LYS A 69 18.57 -2.77 25.66
N GLU A 70 19.10 -3.55 26.61
CA GLU A 70 20.41 -3.33 27.25
C GLU A 70 21.54 -3.30 26.19
N ILE A 71 22.37 -2.26 26.22
CA ILE A 71 23.37 -2.01 25.16
C ILE A 71 24.52 -3.03 25.18
N ASP A 72 24.89 -3.54 26.34
CA ASP A 72 25.93 -4.56 26.53
C ASP A 72 25.53 -5.94 25.97
N LYS A 73 24.23 -6.18 25.75
CA LYS A 73 23.71 -7.36 25.06
C LYS A 73 23.66 -7.21 23.54
N LYS A 74 24.01 -6.04 22.98
CA LYS A 74 24.05 -5.84 21.53
C LYS A 74 25.29 -6.50 20.94
N GLU A 75 25.06 -7.45 20.05
CA GLU A 75 26.13 -8.08 19.28
C GLU A 75 26.91 -7.06 18.43
N PRO A 76 28.23 -7.21 18.27
CA PRO A 76 29.02 -6.30 17.44
C PRO A 76 28.58 -6.28 15.98
N PHE A 77 28.55 -5.09 15.38
CA PHE A 77 28.10 -4.90 14.00
C PHE A 77 28.93 -5.71 12.99
N GLY A 78 28.26 -6.26 11.98
CA GLY A 78 28.90 -7.05 10.93
C GLY A 78 29.11 -8.53 11.26
N TYR A 79 28.89 -8.96 12.51
CA TYR A 79 28.93 -10.37 12.87
C TYR A 79 27.63 -11.09 12.51
N SER A 80 27.72 -12.39 12.22
CA SER A 80 26.54 -13.20 11.87
C SER A 80 25.51 -13.25 13.00
N GLN A 81 25.97 -13.19 14.25
CA GLN A 81 25.16 -13.15 15.46
C GLN A 81 24.34 -11.86 15.54
N PHE A 82 24.94 -10.73 15.18
CA PHE A 82 24.25 -9.44 15.07
C PHE A 82 23.12 -9.50 14.05
N GLN A 83 23.35 -10.01 12.84
CA GLN A 83 22.28 -10.14 11.84
C GLN A 83 21.17 -11.08 12.30
N ARG A 84 21.54 -12.17 12.97
CA ARG A 84 20.59 -13.16 13.51
C ARG A 84 19.71 -12.56 14.61
N SER A 85 20.27 -11.79 15.53
CA SER A 85 19.52 -11.19 16.63
C SER A 85 18.50 -10.17 16.12
N TYR A 86 18.87 -9.33 15.16
CA TYR A 86 17.94 -8.37 14.54
C TYR A 86 16.84 -9.07 13.75
N LYS A 87 17.17 -10.17 13.03
CA LYS A 87 16.18 -10.97 12.34
C LYS A 87 15.17 -11.57 13.31
N GLN A 88 15.64 -12.15 14.41
CA GLN A 88 14.77 -12.74 15.43
C GLN A 88 13.82 -11.70 16.03
N ILE A 89 14.33 -10.51 16.35
CA ILE A 89 13.50 -9.42 16.86
C ILE A 89 12.46 -9.04 15.80
N PHE A 90 12.88 -8.72 14.58
CA PHE A 90 11.99 -8.22 13.52
C PHE A 90 10.82 -9.16 13.22
N PHE A 91 11.06 -10.47 13.13
CA PHE A 91 10.01 -11.44 12.82
C PHE A 91 9.11 -11.78 14.01
N ASN A 92 9.50 -11.38 15.23
CA ASN A 92 8.67 -11.50 16.43
C ASN A 92 7.87 -10.22 16.72
N LEU A 93 8.09 -9.13 15.99
CA LEU A 93 7.33 -7.88 16.14
C LEU A 93 5.89 -8.06 15.67
N GLU A 94 4.96 -7.43 16.38
CA GLU A 94 3.60 -7.22 15.88
C GLU A 94 3.62 -6.37 14.60
N TRP A 95 2.55 -6.47 13.79
CA TRP A 95 2.52 -5.79 12.48
C TRP A 95 2.72 -4.27 12.58
N TYR A 96 2.18 -3.64 13.63
CA TYR A 96 2.30 -2.21 13.87
C TYR A 96 3.70 -1.84 14.38
N GLU A 97 4.36 -2.70 15.15
CA GLU A 97 5.74 -2.47 15.60
C GLU A 97 6.74 -2.51 14.43
N VAL A 98 6.45 -3.27 13.37
CA VAL A 98 7.23 -3.20 12.13
C VAL A 98 7.09 -1.83 11.46
N TYR A 99 5.91 -1.22 11.50
CA TYR A 99 5.69 0.13 11.00
C TYR A 99 6.35 1.19 11.89
N ASP A 100 6.32 1.03 13.22
CA ASP A 100 7.08 1.87 14.16
C ASP A 100 8.57 1.86 13.82
N LEU A 101 9.13 0.69 13.52
CA LEU A 101 10.51 0.56 13.07
C LEU A 101 10.78 1.34 11.77
N VAL A 102 9.90 1.20 10.78
CA VAL A 102 10.04 1.90 9.49
C VAL A 102 10.02 3.43 9.70
N GLU A 103 9.05 3.95 10.45
CA GLU A 103 8.99 5.37 10.80
C GLU A 103 10.22 5.83 11.59
N PHE A 104 10.65 5.02 12.57
CA PHE A 104 11.82 5.33 13.38
C PHE A 104 13.05 5.52 12.51
N ILE A 105 13.35 4.57 11.61
CA ILE A 105 14.49 4.65 10.68
C ILE A 105 14.41 5.92 9.82
N VAL A 106 13.25 6.22 9.22
CA VAL A 106 13.07 7.41 8.37
C VAL A 106 13.27 8.71 9.16
N LYS A 107 12.87 8.74 10.44
CA LYS A 107 13.06 9.90 11.31
C LYS A 107 14.52 10.14 11.66
N ILE A 108 15.32 9.10 11.86
CA ILE A 108 16.71 9.24 12.31
C ILE A 108 17.74 9.28 11.17
N ASP A 109 17.51 8.55 10.07
CA ASP A 109 18.45 8.55 8.94
C ASP A 109 18.07 9.60 7.91
N LYS A 110 18.72 10.77 7.97
CA LYS A 110 18.58 11.86 6.99
C LYS A 110 19.63 11.84 5.89
N THR A 111 20.44 10.78 5.83
CA THR A 111 21.46 10.62 4.78
C THR A 111 20.83 10.19 3.45
N ARG A 112 21.65 10.08 2.41
CA ARG A 112 21.23 9.52 1.11
C ARG A 112 20.59 8.14 1.25
N ARG A 113 21.11 7.30 2.15
CA ARG A 113 20.56 5.96 2.45
C ARG A 113 19.14 6.06 3.00
N GLY A 114 18.89 6.97 3.94
CA GLY A 114 17.56 7.22 4.48
C GLY A 114 16.56 7.72 3.42
N VAL A 115 17.01 8.61 2.53
CA VAL A 115 16.20 9.07 1.37
C VAL A 115 15.84 7.91 0.44
N GLU A 116 16.79 7.04 0.14
CA GLU A 116 16.57 5.85 -0.67
C GLU A 116 15.62 4.86 0.01
N PHE A 117 15.83 4.59 1.30
CA PHE A 117 14.97 3.74 2.12
C PHE A 117 13.52 4.23 2.06
N LYS A 118 13.29 5.52 2.34
CA LYS A 118 11.96 6.14 2.27
C LYS A 118 11.29 5.98 0.90
N LYS A 119 12.03 6.16 -0.18
CA LYS A 119 11.51 5.96 -1.55
C LYS A 119 11.09 4.51 -1.80
N VAL A 120 11.93 3.56 -1.38
CA VAL A 120 11.66 2.12 -1.57
C VAL A 120 10.49 1.65 -0.71
N ILE A 121 10.33 2.17 0.51
CA ILE A 121 9.21 1.84 1.41
C ILE A 121 7.86 2.09 0.73
N ASN A 122 7.64 3.25 0.11
CA ASN A 122 6.37 3.52 -0.58
C ASN A 122 6.11 2.53 -1.72
N SER A 123 7.14 2.18 -2.50
CA SER A 123 7.02 1.18 -3.55
C SER A 123 6.65 -0.20 -2.99
N ILE A 124 7.21 -0.59 -1.84
CA ILE A 124 6.86 -1.85 -1.16
C ILE A 124 5.41 -1.81 -0.66
N LEU A 125 5.02 -0.76 0.06
CA LEU A 125 3.67 -0.64 0.64
C LEU A 125 2.59 -0.67 -0.45
N GLU A 126 2.82 0.01 -1.57
CA GLU A 126 1.91 0.00 -2.71
C GLU A 126 1.86 -1.39 -3.38
N ARG A 127 3.03 -1.95 -3.71
CA ARG A 127 3.13 -3.27 -4.35
C ARG A 127 2.46 -4.37 -3.53
N GLU A 128 2.55 -4.28 -2.20
CA GLU A 128 2.03 -5.28 -1.28
C GLU A 128 0.63 -4.94 -0.74
N PHE A 129 -0.09 -3.94 -1.28
CA PHE A 129 -1.48 -3.62 -0.89
C PHE A 129 -1.66 -3.20 0.58
N SER A 130 -0.67 -2.53 1.16
CA SER A 130 -0.82 -1.88 2.46
C SER A 130 -1.79 -0.70 2.37
N ALA A 131 -2.57 -0.46 3.43
CA ALA A 131 -3.41 0.72 3.60
C ALA A 131 -2.63 1.98 4.03
N TYR A 132 -1.30 1.88 4.20
CA TYR A 132 -0.47 2.97 4.69
C TYR A 132 0.49 3.47 3.61
N ARG A 133 0.78 4.77 3.63
CA ARG A 133 1.79 5.41 2.78
C ARG A 133 2.69 6.31 3.62
N MET A 134 3.97 6.34 3.28
CA MET A 134 4.94 7.24 3.88
C MET A 134 4.76 8.64 3.29
N VAL A 135 4.26 9.57 4.10
CA VAL A 135 4.08 10.98 3.77
C VAL A 135 4.93 11.79 4.74
N ASN A 136 5.86 12.58 4.20
CA ASN A 136 6.96 13.13 4.99
C ASN A 136 7.62 11.96 5.76
N ASP A 137 7.73 12.04 7.08
CA ASP A 137 8.45 11.02 7.86
C ASP A 137 7.49 10.18 8.71
N SER A 138 6.22 10.09 8.29
CA SER A 138 5.20 9.30 8.97
C SER A 138 4.37 8.44 8.03
N LEU A 139 3.96 7.28 8.53
CA LEU A 139 3.02 6.41 7.85
C LEU A 139 1.61 6.94 8.11
N VAL A 140 0.90 7.23 7.04
CA VAL A 140 -0.47 7.73 7.08
C VAL A 140 -1.36 6.73 6.37
N ARG A 141 -2.50 6.41 6.98
CA ARG A 141 -3.53 5.59 6.36
C ARG A 141 -4.09 6.34 5.14
N ASN A 142 -4.04 5.72 3.97
CA ASN A 142 -4.45 6.35 2.70
C ASN A 142 -5.82 5.89 2.20
N ILE A 143 -6.60 5.21 3.06
CA ILE A 143 -7.95 4.73 2.79
C ILE A 143 -8.81 4.89 4.04
N GLU A 144 -10.01 5.42 3.91
CA GLU A 144 -10.96 5.61 5.00
C GLU A 144 -11.81 4.35 5.24
N GLU A 145 -12.37 4.22 6.45
CA GLU A 145 -13.21 3.07 6.82
C GLU A 145 -14.47 2.95 5.94
N HIS A 146 -15.10 4.08 5.61
CA HIS A 146 -16.28 4.11 4.77
C HIS A 146 -16.01 3.60 3.33
N GLU A 147 -14.78 3.77 2.82
CA GLU A 147 -14.38 3.27 1.49
C GLU A 147 -14.33 1.73 1.49
N ILE A 148 -13.84 1.14 2.57
CA ILE A 148 -13.76 -0.33 2.74
C ILE A 148 -15.15 -0.92 2.93
N GLU A 149 -15.96 -0.35 3.83
CA GLU A 149 -17.34 -0.77 4.06
C GLU A 149 -18.14 -0.75 2.76
N SER A 150 -17.92 0.27 1.91
CA SER A 150 -18.59 0.38 0.62
C SER A 150 -18.21 -0.75 -0.33
N ILE A 151 -16.92 -1.12 -0.38
CA ILE A 151 -16.44 -2.25 -1.19
C ILE A 151 -17.02 -3.57 -0.68
N GLU A 152 -16.95 -3.83 0.64
CA GLU A 152 -17.49 -5.06 1.24
C GLU A 152 -18.99 -5.19 1.05
N LYS A 153 -19.74 -4.09 1.22
CA LYS A 153 -21.18 -4.05 0.98
C LYS A 153 -21.51 -4.40 -0.47
N VAL A 154 -20.76 -3.89 -1.45
CA VAL A 154 -20.95 -4.23 -2.86
C VAL A 154 -20.65 -5.71 -3.12
N ILE A 155 -19.56 -6.23 -2.55
CA ILE A 155 -19.16 -7.64 -2.74
C ILE A 155 -20.21 -8.61 -2.16
N ASN A 156 -20.86 -8.25 -1.06
CA ASN A 156 -21.79 -9.11 -0.33
C ASN A 156 -23.27 -8.91 -0.70
N THR A 157 -23.61 -7.90 -1.52
CA THR A 157 -25.00 -7.61 -1.89
C THR A 157 -25.31 -8.08 -3.31
N TYR A 158 -26.22 -9.05 -3.46
CA TYR A 158 -26.61 -9.61 -4.78
C TYR A 158 -27.12 -8.55 -5.77
N LYS A 159 -27.86 -7.54 -5.27
CA LYS A 159 -28.36 -6.41 -6.08
C LYS A 159 -27.25 -5.67 -6.84
N TYR A 160 -26.01 -5.73 -6.36
CA TYR A 160 -24.87 -5.01 -6.92
C TYR A 160 -23.92 -5.92 -7.71
N SER A 161 -24.40 -7.06 -8.25
CA SER A 161 -23.59 -8.04 -8.97
C SER A 161 -22.78 -7.43 -10.14
N GLY A 162 -23.38 -6.55 -10.95
CA GLY A 162 -22.68 -5.84 -12.02
C GLY A 162 -21.57 -4.92 -11.49
N VAL A 163 -21.86 -4.15 -10.44
CA VAL A 163 -20.89 -3.27 -9.77
C VAL A 163 -19.73 -4.09 -9.20
N LYS A 164 -20.04 -5.22 -8.55
CA LYS A 164 -19.06 -6.15 -7.98
C LYS A 164 -18.08 -6.65 -9.04
N ILE A 165 -18.57 -7.06 -10.22
CA ILE A 165 -17.71 -7.55 -11.32
C ILE A 165 -16.70 -6.47 -11.73
N HIS A 166 -17.18 -5.24 -11.92
CA HIS A 166 -16.33 -4.12 -12.32
C HIS A 166 -15.31 -3.74 -11.24
N ILE A 167 -15.70 -3.71 -9.96
CA ILE A 167 -14.75 -3.49 -8.85
C ILE A 167 -13.70 -4.61 -8.81
N GLN A 168 -14.10 -5.88 -8.96
CA GLN A 168 -13.17 -7.00 -8.96
C GLN A 168 -12.16 -6.90 -10.11
N LYS A 169 -12.61 -6.61 -11.33
CA LYS A 169 -11.72 -6.39 -12.48
C LYS A 169 -10.80 -5.18 -12.28
N ALA A 170 -11.32 -4.09 -11.74
CA ALA A 170 -10.50 -2.91 -11.45
C ALA A 170 -9.35 -3.25 -10.50
N LEU A 171 -9.64 -4.03 -9.45
CA LEU A 171 -8.66 -4.55 -8.50
C LEU A 171 -7.68 -5.53 -9.17
N GLU A 172 -8.16 -6.43 -10.03
CA GLU A 172 -7.31 -7.36 -10.78
C GLU A 172 -6.29 -6.62 -11.67
N HIS A 173 -6.72 -5.56 -12.37
CA HIS A 173 -5.86 -4.77 -13.24
C HIS A 173 -4.71 -4.07 -12.50
N ILE A 174 -4.95 -3.51 -11.30
CA ILE A 174 -3.88 -2.93 -10.46
C ILE A 174 -3.11 -3.99 -9.66
N SER A 175 -3.65 -5.21 -9.54
CA SER A 175 -3.02 -6.31 -8.80
C SER A 175 -1.78 -6.88 -9.48
N ASP A 176 -1.54 -6.59 -10.76
CA ASP A 176 -0.29 -6.96 -11.41
C ASP A 176 0.89 -6.11 -10.94
N LYS A 177 1.59 -6.61 -9.92
CA LYS A 177 2.81 -6.02 -9.34
C LYS A 177 3.93 -5.69 -10.35
N ASN A 178 3.98 -6.36 -11.50
CA ASN A 178 5.08 -6.17 -12.47
C ASN A 178 4.67 -5.24 -13.61
N ASN A 179 3.40 -5.27 -14.00
CA ASN A 179 2.86 -4.48 -15.09
C ASN A 179 1.39 -4.12 -14.81
N PRO A 180 1.13 -3.22 -13.86
CA PRO A 180 -0.24 -2.84 -13.49
C PRO A 180 -0.92 -2.13 -14.66
N ASP A 181 -2.16 -2.52 -14.97
CA ASP A 181 -2.96 -1.92 -16.03
C ASP A 181 -3.87 -0.83 -15.47
N PHE A 182 -3.26 0.31 -15.11
CA PHE A 182 -3.98 1.43 -14.53
C PHE A 182 -5.11 1.94 -15.45
N ARG A 183 -4.91 1.89 -16.78
CA ARG A 183 -5.92 2.35 -17.74
C ARG A 183 -7.19 1.50 -17.64
N ASN A 184 -7.05 0.18 -17.70
CA ASN A 184 -8.22 -0.69 -17.59
C ASN A 184 -8.79 -0.70 -16.18
N SER A 185 -7.99 -0.51 -15.14
CA SER A 185 -8.51 -0.32 -13.78
C SER A 185 -9.39 0.93 -13.64
N ILE A 186 -8.98 2.06 -14.21
CA ILE A 186 -9.78 3.29 -14.25
C ILE A 186 -11.07 3.06 -15.03
N LYS A 187 -10.99 2.39 -16.19
CA LYS A 187 -12.17 2.07 -17.01
C LYS A 187 -13.19 1.22 -16.26
N GLU A 188 -12.73 0.16 -15.58
CA GLU A 188 -13.60 -0.70 -14.78
C GLU A 188 -14.14 0.06 -13.55
N SER A 189 -13.35 0.94 -12.94
CA SER A 189 -13.82 1.82 -11.85
C SER A 189 -14.95 2.75 -12.31
N ILE A 190 -14.82 3.37 -13.49
CA ILE A 190 -15.88 4.19 -14.10
C ILE A 190 -17.11 3.32 -14.38
N SER A 191 -16.92 2.15 -15.00
CA SER A 191 -18.00 1.19 -15.31
C SER A 191 -18.77 0.74 -14.06
N SER A 192 -18.09 0.65 -12.91
CA SER A 192 -18.73 0.36 -11.63
C SER A 192 -19.66 1.50 -11.16
N VAL A 193 -19.23 2.76 -11.38
CA VAL A 193 -20.04 3.96 -11.10
C VAL A 193 -21.25 4.04 -12.04
N GLU A 194 -21.08 3.71 -13.32
CA GLU A 194 -22.20 3.64 -14.27
C GLU A 194 -23.22 2.60 -13.83
N SER A 195 -22.74 1.40 -13.48
CA SER A 195 -23.57 0.28 -13.03
C SER A 195 -24.39 0.64 -11.78
N ILE A 196 -23.78 1.28 -10.78
CA ILE A 196 -24.52 1.67 -9.58
C ILE A 196 -25.54 2.78 -9.87
N CYS A 197 -25.22 3.75 -10.75
CA CYS A 197 -26.15 4.79 -11.14
C CYS A 197 -27.35 4.24 -11.91
N ALA A 198 -27.15 3.26 -12.80
CA ALA A 198 -28.22 2.56 -13.51
C ALA A 198 -29.16 1.84 -12.53
N ILE A 199 -28.61 1.20 -11.50
CA ILE A 199 -29.38 0.53 -10.44
C ILE A 199 -30.18 1.53 -9.60
N ILE A 200 -29.58 2.67 -9.21
CA ILE A 200 -30.25 3.70 -8.39
C ILE A 200 -31.41 4.34 -9.18
N CYS A 201 -31.22 4.65 -10.45
CA CYS A 201 -32.26 5.27 -11.29
C CYS A 201 -33.28 4.26 -11.84
N GLY A 202 -33.09 2.95 -11.61
CA GLY A 202 -33.99 1.90 -12.05
C GLY A 202 -34.02 1.70 -13.57
N LYS A 203 -32.97 2.11 -14.30
CA LYS A 203 -32.85 1.99 -15.75
C LYS A 203 -31.52 1.34 -16.12
N GLU A 204 -31.54 0.02 -16.35
CA GLU A 204 -30.34 -0.79 -16.65
C GLU A 204 -29.55 -0.33 -17.88
N LYS A 205 -30.21 0.36 -18.85
CA LYS A 205 -29.58 0.83 -20.09
C LYS A 205 -29.29 2.33 -20.11
N ALA A 206 -29.48 3.04 -18.99
CA ALA A 206 -29.18 4.46 -18.92
C ALA A 206 -27.66 4.67 -18.99
N THR A 207 -27.24 5.61 -19.83
CA THR A 207 -25.85 6.12 -19.76
C THR A 207 -25.60 6.82 -18.42
N LEU A 208 -24.34 6.94 -18.00
CA LEU A 208 -24.00 7.63 -16.75
C LEU A 208 -24.61 9.04 -16.67
N GLY A 209 -24.51 9.80 -17.76
CA GLY A 209 -25.06 11.15 -17.83
C GLY A 209 -26.58 11.22 -17.73
N GLU A 210 -27.31 10.23 -18.27
CA GLU A 210 -28.76 10.11 -18.12
C GLU A 210 -29.15 9.69 -16.71
N ALA A 211 -28.46 8.70 -16.14
CA ALA A 211 -28.70 8.21 -14.79
C ALA A 211 -28.49 9.33 -13.75
N LEU A 212 -27.40 10.10 -13.86
CA LEU A 212 -27.13 11.23 -12.96
C LEU A 212 -28.22 12.31 -13.02
N LYS A 213 -28.75 12.63 -14.20
CA LYS A 213 -29.87 13.59 -14.34
C LYS A 213 -31.15 13.09 -13.66
N ILE A 214 -31.43 11.79 -13.74
CA ILE A 214 -32.59 11.18 -13.08
C ILE A 214 -32.40 11.22 -11.57
N ILE A 215 -31.22 10.83 -11.08
CA ILE A 215 -30.89 10.82 -9.65
C ILE A 215 -31.02 12.23 -9.04
N ASP A 216 -30.47 13.24 -9.72
CA ASP A 216 -30.55 14.65 -9.32
C ASP A 216 -32.00 15.15 -9.27
N LYS A 217 -32.82 14.80 -10.28
CA LYS A 217 -34.24 15.18 -10.34
C LYS A 217 -35.08 14.50 -9.26
N ASP A 218 -34.82 13.21 -8.99
CA ASP A 218 -35.54 12.43 -8.00
C ASP A 218 -35.25 12.91 -6.56
N LYS A 219 -34.19 13.71 -6.34
CA LYS A 219 -33.72 14.22 -5.03
C LYS A 219 -33.55 13.16 -3.95
N LYS A 220 -33.46 11.88 -4.33
CA LYS A 220 -33.22 10.77 -3.39
C LYS A 220 -31.80 10.77 -2.85
N ILE A 221 -30.87 11.36 -3.60
CA ILE A 221 -29.45 11.51 -3.26
C ILE A 221 -29.05 12.92 -3.66
N GLU A 222 -28.54 13.71 -2.72
CA GLU A 222 -27.99 15.03 -3.00
C GLU A 222 -26.59 14.88 -3.59
N LEU A 223 -26.42 15.26 -4.85
CA LEU A 223 -25.13 15.21 -5.54
C LEU A 223 -24.61 16.62 -5.74
N HIS A 224 -23.35 16.87 -5.36
CA HIS A 224 -22.75 18.18 -5.56
C HIS A 224 -22.69 18.50 -7.07
N PRO A 225 -23.08 19.71 -7.52
CA PRO A 225 -23.14 20.05 -8.95
C PRO A 225 -21.83 19.81 -9.71
N SER A 226 -20.67 20.06 -9.08
CA SER A 226 -19.35 19.80 -9.66
C SER A 226 -19.08 18.32 -9.96
N LEU A 227 -19.62 17.41 -9.16
CA LEU A 227 -19.51 15.96 -9.39
C LEU A 227 -20.28 15.58 -10.67
N ILE A 228 -21.49 16.10 -10.80
CA ILE A 228 -22.35 15.88 -11.98
C ILE A 228 -21.67 16.45 -13.23
N GLU A 229 -21.09 17.65 -13.14
CA GLU A 229 -20.35 18.24 -14.27
C GLU A 229 -19.08 17.47 -14.64
N GLY A 230 -18.34 16.95 -13.66
CA GLY A 230 -17.14 16.13 -13.89
C GLY A 230 -17.47 14.90 -14.74
N TYR A 231 -18.43 14.08 -14.30
CA TYR A 231 -18.83 12.87 -15.03
C TYR A 231 -19.47 13.14 -16.40
N LYS A 232 -20.06 14.33 -16.63
CA LYS A 232 -20.53 14.73 -17.96
C LYS A 232 -19.38 15.01 -18.94
N LYS A 233 -18.20 15.41 -18.43
CA LYS A 233 -17.01 15.72 -19.25
C LYS A 233 -16.18 14.48 -19.56
N ASP A 234 -16.20 13.47 -18.70
CA ASP A 234 -15.39 12.24 -18.84
C ASP A 234 -15.97 11.18 -19.80
N ILE A 235 -17.06 11.50 -20.51
CA ILE A 235 -17.67 10.62 -21.53
C ILE A 235 -16.69 10.28 -22.69
N TRP A 236 -15.57 11.02 -22.82
CA TRP A 236 -14.56 10.82 -23.87
C TRP A 236 -13.48 9.76 -23.56
N ILE A 237 -13.59 8.99 -22.47
CA ILE A 237 -12.58 7.99 -22.07
C ILE A 237 -12.85 6.59 -22.66
N TYR A 238 -13.88 6.43 -23.50
CA TYR A 238 -14.20 5.16 -24.19
C TYR A 238 -13.40 4.94 -25.48
#